data_AF-A0A132CBU2-F1
#
_entry.id   AF-A0A132CBU2-F1
#
_cell.length_a   1.000
_cell.length_b   1.000
_cell.length_c   1.000
_cell.angle_alpha   90.00
_cell.angle_beta   90.00
_cell.angle_gamma   90.00
#
_symmetry.space_group_name_H-M   'P 1'
#
loop_
_entity.id
_entity.type
_entity.pdbx_description
1 polymer ?
#
loop_
_entity_poly.entity_id
_entity_poly.type
_entity_poly.pdbx_seq_one_letter_code
_entity_poly.pdbx_strand_id
1 'polypeptide(L)'
;MSPKHGRIITPKSRAVFLHEAGKLDLGQVNEIEGGKFFPETQGGLKDPDAPDDVANGVPPRDGEIASGGHTADARAQLNEPDSVAHWQKHAVRSGQTLQITWSYSMPHKTRRWTYWITKSGWDADAQLARAQFESEPLKIYLNTYQPYWGPDANRELIPDGDTVHELNLPDRTGYHVLLAAWDVADTQNAFYQVIDLNFA
;
A
#
# COMPACT_ATOMS: atom_id res chain seq x y z
N MET A 1 -0.06 -14.66 19.41
CA MET A 1 1.12 -14.33 18.60
C MET A 1 1.06 -12.84 18.33
N SER A 2 2.15 -12.09 18.58
CA SER A 2 2.18 -10.67 18.24
C SER A 2 2.14 -10.54 16.72
N PRO A 3 1.28 -9.67 16.16
CA PRO A 3 1.24 -9.47 14.71
C PRO A 3 2.61 -8.96 14.26
N LYS A 4 3.16 -9.57 13.21
CA LYS A 4 4.39 -9.09 12.56
C LYS A 4 3.95 -8.02 11.54
N HIS A 5 4.86 -7.23 10.98
CA HIS A 5 4.60 -6.29 9.87
C HIS A 5 3.99 -4.92 10.26
N GLY A 6 3.41 -4.18 9.31
CA GLY A 6 2.97 -2.79 9.53
C GLY A 6 1.76 -2.38 8.70
N ARG A 7 1.17 -1.24 9.07
CA ARG A 7 -0.04 -0.68 8.45
C ARG A 7 -0.02 0.84 8.47
N ILE A 8 -0.89 1.45 7.66
CA ILE A 8 -1.16 2.88 7.78
C ILE A 8 -2.18 3.09 8.90
N ILE A 9 -1.82 3.91 9.90
CA ILE A 9 -2.70 4.28 11.02
C ILE A 9 -3.34 5.66 10.82
N THR A 10 -2.76 6.51 9.98
CA THR A 10 -3.29 7.85 9.68
C THR A 10 -3.02 8.20 8.21
N PRO A 11 -4.05 8.61 7.44
CA PRO A 11 -5.47 8.37 7.72
C PRO A 11 -5.74 6.86 7.82
N LYS A 12 -6.78 6.44 8.54
CA LYS A 12 -7.11 5.01 8.69
C LYS A 12 -7.27 4.36 7.32
N SER A 13 -6.58 3.24 7.09
CA SER A 13 -6.79 2.45 5.87
C SER A 13 -8.12 1.68 5.93
N ARG A 14 -8.56 1.18 4.78
CA ARG A 14 -9.71 0.29 4.64
C ARG A 14 -9.63 -0.91 5.60
N ALA A 15 -8.44 -1.50 5.73
CA ALA A 15 -8.20 -2.63 6.62
C ALA A 15 -8.30 -2.24 8.10
N VAL A 16 -7.84 -1.05 8.47
CA VAL A 16 -8.03 -0.52 9.83
C VAL A 16 -9.52 -0.35 10.14
N PHE A 17 -10.31 0.19 9.22
CA PHE A 17 -11.77 0.29 9.42
C PHE A 17 -12.43 -1.09 9.56
N LEU A 18 -12.05 -2.08 8.77
CA LEU A 18 -12.56 -3.45 8.92
C LEU A 18 -12.18 -4.06 10.26
N HIS A 19 -10.97 -3.81 10.76
CA HIS A 19 -10.57 -4.25 12.09
C HIS A 19 -11.37 -3.60 13.21
N GLU A 20 -11.60 -2.28 13.14
CA GLU A 20 -12.45 -1.56 14.10
C GLU A 20 -13.90 -2.06 14.09
N ALA A 21 -14.38 -2.56 12.94
CA ALA A 21 -15.67 -3.22 12.81
C ALA A 21 -15.67 -4.70 13.27
N GLY A 22 -14.55 -5.22 13.78
CA GLY A 22 -14.41 -6.63 14.21
C GLY A 22 -14.37 -7.65 13.07
N LYS A 23 -14.13 -7.21 11.83
CA LYS A 23 -14.13 -8.06 10.62
C LYS A 23 -12.76 -8.60 10.23
N LEU A 24 -11.69 -7.99 10.75
CA LEU A 24 -10.30 -8.45 10.61
C LEU A 24 -9.62 -8.46 11.99
N ASP A 25 -8.75 -9.42 12.22
CA ASP A 25 -7.82 -9.36 13.36
C ASP A 25 -6.62 -8.45 13.06
N LEU A 26 -5.89 -8.04 14.10
CA LEU A 26 -4.78 -7.09 13.95
C LEU A 26 -3.60 -7.68 13.14
N GLY A 27 -3.43 -9.00 13.15
CA GLY A 27 -2.45 -9.69 12.30
C GLY A 27 -2.78 -9.50 10.83
N GLN A 28 -4.03 -9.75 10.46
CA GLN A 28 -4.51 -9.59 9.08
C GLN A 28 -4.37 -8.16 8.57
N VAL A 29 -4.56 -7.13 9.41
CA VAL A 29 -4.37 -5.72 9.00
C VAL A 29 -2.90 -5.41 8.68
N ASN A 30 -1.98 -6.00 9.43
CA ASN A 30 -0.54 -5.80 9.22
C ASN A 30 0.00 -6.72 8.09
N GLU A 31 -0.66 -7.84 7.80
CA GLU A 31 -0.24 -8.86 6.83
C GLU A 31 -0.99 -8.77 5.50
N ILE A 32 -1.11 -7.58 4.94
CA ILE A 32 -1.63 -7.41 3.57
C ILE A 32 -0.44 -7.45 2.61
N GLU A 33 0.15 -8.63 2.48
CA GLU A 33 1.45 -8.86 1.85
C GLU A 33 1.30 -9.58 0.50
N GLY A 34 1.89 -9.02 -0.56
CA GLY A 34 1.91 -9.64 -1.89
C GLY A 34 3.20 -9.32 -2.64
N GLY A 35 3.38 -9.84 -3.86
CA GLY A 35 4.57 -9.53 -4.65
C GLY A 35 4.75 -8.02 -4.85
N LYS A 36 5.99 -7.51 -4.71
CA LYS A 36 6.31 -6.08 -4.89
C LYS A 36 6.35 -5.65 -6.36
N PHE A 37 6.51 -4.34 -6.58
CA PHE A 37 6.55 -3.71 -7.91
C PHE A 37 5.21 -3.64 -8.64
N PHE A 38 4.09 -3.50 -7.91
CA PHE A 38 2.87 -2.98 -8.54
C PHE A 38 3.21 -1.68 -9.33
N PRO A 39 2.76 -1.53 -10.59
CA PRO A 39 1.67 -2.23 -11.28
C PRO A 39 2.10 -3.42 -12.17
N GLU A 40 3.32 -3.92 -12.04
CA GLU A 40 3.78 -5.07 -12.83
C GLU A 40 2.88 -6.30 -12.64
N THR A 41 2.92 -7.20 -13.61
CA THR A 41 2.15 -8.46 -13.60
C THR A 41 3.04 -9.69 -13.53
N GLN A 42 4.35 -9.51 -13.73
CA GLN A 42 5.35 -10.57 -13.73
C GLN A 42 6.07 -10.61 -12.39
N GLY A 43 6.42 -11.81 -11.94
CA GLY A 43 7.42 -12.02 -10.90
C GLY A 43 8.82 -12.19 -11.51
N GLY A 44 9.86 -12.12 -10.68
CA GLY A 44 11.25 -12.29 -11.09
C GLY A 44 11.90 -11.03 -11.68
N LEU A 45 11.24 -9.89 -11.62
CA LEU A 45 11.78 -8.61 -12.03
C LEU A 45 12.81 -8.11 -11.01
N LYS A 46 13.87 -7.47 -11.49
CA LYS A 46 14.87 -6.80 -10.65
C LYS A 46 14.42 -5.38 -10.30
N ASP A 47 14.79 -4.94 -9.12
CA ASP A 47 14.54 -3.58 -8.69
C ASP A 47 15.30 -2.60 -9.62
N PRO A 48 14.63 -1.57 -10.16
CA PRO A 48 15.26 -0.64 -11.10
C PRO A 48 16.30 0.29 -10.45
N ASP A 49 16.17 0.54 -9.15
CA ASP A 49 17.05 1.45 -8.40
C ASP A 49 18.13 0.70 -7.62
N ALA A 50 17.89 -0.58 -7.29
CA ALA A 50 18.77 -1.40 -6.47
C ALA A 50 18.96 -2.83 -7.03
N PRO A 51 19.89 -3.06 -7.97
CA PRO A 51 20.03 -4.33 -8.70
C PRO A 51 20.24 -5.58 -7.81
N ASP A 52 20.82 -5.36 -6.63
CA ASP A 52 21.12 -6.38 -5.64
C ASP A 52 19.92 -6.76 -4.77
N ASP A 53 18.83 -6.00 -4.78
CA ASP A 53 17.60 -6.36 -4.07
C ASP A 53 17.01 -7.68 -4.59
N VAL A 54 16.27 -8.36 -3.71
CA VAL A 54 15.56 -9.60 -4.05
C VAL A 54 14.52 -9.29 -5.13
N ALA A 55 14.45 -10.12 -6.17
CA ALA A 55 13.48 -9.96 -7.24
C ALA A 55 12.03 -10.08 -6.72
N ASN A 56 11.06 -9.47 -7.38
CA ASN A 56 9.68 -9.53 -6.90
C ASN A 56 9.04 -10.91 -7.04
N GLY A 57 8.07 -11.19 -6.17
CA GLY A 57 7.05 -12.20 -6.42
C GLY A 57 6.03 -11.67 -7.41
N VAL A 58 5.07 -12.51 -7.82
CA VAL A 58 3.96 -12.05 -8.67
C VAL A 58 3.12 -11.04 -7.90
N PRO A 59 2.94 -9.79 -8.38
CA PRO A 59 2.14 -8.79 -7.68
C PRO A 59 0.65 -9.17 -7.65
N PRO A 60 -0.15 -8.58 -6.73
CA PRO A 60 -1.58 -8.85 -6.64
C PRO A 60 -2.28 -8.67 -7.99
N ARG A 61 -3.17 -9.59 -8.35
CA ARG A 61 -3.94 -9.51 -9.59
C ARG A 61 -4.97 -8.40 -9.50
N ASP A 62 -5.47 -7.94 -10.66
CA ASP A 62 -6.65 -7.08 -10.68
C ASP A 62 -7.82 -7.80 -10.00
N GLY A 63 -8.58 -7.07 -9.20
CA GLY A 63 -9.59 -7.61 -8.29
C GLY A 63 -9.05 -8.04 -6.92
N GLU A 64 -7.74 -8.15 -6.74
CA GLU A 64 -7.11 -8.64 -5.49
C GLU A 64 -6.10 -7.64 -4.89
N ILE A 65 -6.05 -6.42 -5.45
CA ILE A 65 -5.09 -5.37 -5.07
C ILE A 65 -5.25 -4.97 -3.60
N ALA A 66 -6.48 -4.77 -3.14
CA ALA A 66 -6.76 -4.24 -1.80
C ALA A 66 -6.36 -5.21 -0.68
N SER A 67 -6.39 -6.51 -0.96
CA SER A 67 -5.98 -7.55 -0.02
C SER A 67 -4.52 -8.00 -0.20
N GLY A 68 -3.74 -7.34 -1.06
CA GLY A 68 -2.37 -7.79 -1.36
C GLY A 68 -2.32 -9.18 -1.99
N GLY A 69 -3.40 -9.64 -2.63
CA GLY A 69 -3.50 -11.00 -3.17
C GLY A 69 -4.05 -12.04 -2.18
N HIS A 70 -4.34 -11.68 -0.94
CA HIS A 70 -4.94 -12.60 0.02
C HIS A 70 -6.42 -12.83 -0.25
N THR A 71 -6.80 -14.07 -0.56
CA THR A 71 -8.20 -14.46 -0.87
C THR A 71 -8.69 -15.66 -0.06
N ALA A 72 -7.81 -16.31 0.71
CA ALA A 72 -8.13 -17.53 1.45
C ALA A 72 -8.83 -17.30 2.81
N ASP A 73 -8.89 -16.05 3.28
CA ASP A 73 -9.43 -15.69 4.58
C ASP A 73 -10.19 -14.36 4.56
N ALA A 74 -10.49 -13.81 5.74
CA ALA A 74 -11.26 -12.59 5.92
C ALA A 74 -10.67 -11.37 5.18
N ARG A 75 -9.38 -11.35 4.81
CA ARG A 75 -8.78 -10.29 3.99
C ARG A 75 -9.41 -10.19 2.60
N ALA A 76 -10.04 -11.26 2.10
CA ALA A 76 -10.79 -11.22 0.84
C ALA A 76 -11.88 -10.12 0.84
N GLN A 77 -12.43 -9.76 2.01
CA GLN A 77 -13.41 -8.68 2.15
C GLN A 77 -12.88 -7.32 1.65
N LEU A 78 -11.57 -7.10 1.67
CA LEU A 78 -10.96 -5.85 1.20
C LEU A 78 -11.18 -5.61 -0.30
N ASN A 79 -11.40 -6.69 -1.04
CA ASN A 79 -11.54 -6.69 -2.50
C ASN A 79 -12.98 -6.42 -2.97
N GLU A 80 -13.95 -6.30 -2.07
CA GLU A 80 -15.31 -5.93 -2.45
C GLU A 80 -15.35 -4.52 -3.08
N PRO A 81 -16.10 -4.33 -4.18
CA PRO A 81 -16.28 -3.02 -4.79
C PRO A 81 -17.10 -2.10 -3.87
N ASP A 82 -17.01 -0.79 -4.10
CA ASP A 82 -17.74 0.19 -3.26
C ASP A 82 -19.26 0.12 -3.44
N SER A 83 -19.71 -0.35 -4.60
CA SER A 83 -21.12 -0.67 -4.90
C SER A 83 -21.74 -1.68 -3.94
N VAL A 84 -20.92 -2.51 -3.28
CA VAL A 84 -21.34 -3.52 -2.30
C VAL A 84 -20.93 -3.13 -0.88
N ALA A 85 -19.66 -2.74 -0.69
CA ALA A 85 -19.10 -2.54 0.64
C ALA A 85 -19.38 -1.17 1.25
N HIS A 86 -19.64 -0.16 0.41
CA HIS A 86 -19.84 1.23 0.80
C HIS A 86 -18.77 1.72 1.78
N TRP A 87 -17.50 1.70 1.32
CA TRP A 87 -16.33 1.97 2.14
C TRP A 87 -16.41 3.36 2.81
N GLN A 88 -15.91 3.44 4.05
CA GLN A 88 -15.77 4.71 4.76
C GLN A 88 -14.66 5.53 4.09
N LYS A 89 -15.00 6.77 3.69
CA LYS A 89 -14.12 7.63 2.91
C LYS A 89 -13.71 8.86 3.73
N HIS A 90 -12.44 9.21 3.71
CA HIS A 90 -11.94 10.44 4.34
C HIS A 90 -12.32 11.64 3.48
N ALA A 91 -12.99 12.63 4.06
CA ALA A 91 -13.32 13.87 3.36
C ALA A 91 -12.05 14.70 3.13
N VAL A 92 -11.74 15.00 1.87
CA VAL A 92 -10.53 15.72 1.46
C VAL A 92 -10.85 16.76 0.38
N ARG A 93 -9.87 17.59 0.03
CA ARG A 93 -9.97 18.58 -1.05
C ARG A 93 -8.80 18.44 -2.02
N SER A 94 -9.03 18.82 -3.27
CA SER A 94 -7.97 19.01 -4.26
C SER A 94 -6.88 19.97 -3.72
N GLY A 95 -5.61 19.62 -3.93
CA GLY A 95 -4.46 20.37 -3.44
C GLY A 95 -4.19 20.24 -1.93
N GLN A 96 -5.02 19.53 -1.17
CA GLN A 96 -4.80 19.31 0.26
C GLN A 96 -3.51 18.51 0.50
N THR A 97 -2.68 18.97 1.44
CA THR A 97 -1.59 18.16 1.99
C THR A 97 -2.17 17.07 2.89
N LEU A 98 -1.94 15.82 2.54
CA LEU A 98 -2.32 14.65 3.30
C LEU A 98 -1.08 14.06 3.98
N GLN A 99 -1.14 13.89 5.29
CA GLN A 99 -0.12 13.19 6.06
C GLN A 99 -0.45 11.69 6.13
N ILE A 100 0.52 10.85 5.80
CA ILE A 100 0.45 9.39 5.92
C ILE A 100 1.40 8.95 7.02
N THR A 101 0.89 8.22 8.02
CA THR A 101 1.69 7.62 9.09
C THR A 101 1.59 6.10 9.00
N TRP A 102 2.71 5.47 8.71
CA TRP A 102 2.90 4.03 8.83
C TRP A 102 3.38 3.70 10.24
N SER A 103 2.80 2.66 10.84
CA SER A 103 3.25 2.11 12.11
C SER A 103 3.58 0.63 11.95
N TYR A 104 4.64 0.20 12.64
CA TYR A 104 5.26 -1.10 12.45
C TYR A 104 5.31 -1.88 13.76
N SER A 105 4.76 -3.09 13.78
CA SER A 105 5.00 -4.05 14.86
C SER A 105 6.24 -4.89 14.63
N MET A 106 6.70 -4.99 13.37
CA MET A 106 8.03 -5.48 12.99
C MET A 106 8.49 -4.72 11.75
N PRO A 107 9.51 -3.84 11.86
CA PRO A 107 10.00 -3.09 10.71
C PRO A 107 10.92 -3.96 9.83
N HIS A 108 10.94 -3.67 8.52
CA HIS A 108 11.69 -4.42 7.50
C HIS A 108 12.70 -3.52 6.79
N LYS A 109 13.72 -4.13 6.16
CA LYS A 109 14.62 -3.40 5.26
C LYS A 109 13.83 -2.92 4.06
N THR A 110 13.61 -1.63 3.99
CA THR A 110 12.68 -1.00 3.07
C THR A 110 13.43 -0.40 1.90
N ARG A 111 13.01 -0.74 0.68
CA ARG A 111 13.51 -0.05 -0.51
C ARG A 111 12.74 1.24 -0.77
N ARG A 112 11.42 1.17 -0.84
CA ARG A 112 10.59 2.35 -1.13
C ARG A 112 9.19 2.25 -0.57
N TRP A 113 8.55 3.42 -0.45
CA TRP A 113 7.12 3.57 -0.34
C TRP A 113 6.59 4.28 -1.58
N THR A 114 5.57 3.70 -2.20
CA THR A 114 4.98 4.21 -3.44
C THR A 114 3.50 4.45 -3.23
N TYR A 115 3.02 5.61 -3.67
CA TYR A 115 1.63 6.03 -3.56
C TYR A 115 1.02 6.21 -4.94
N TRP A 116 -0.06 5.48 -5.23
CA TRP A 116 -0.81 5.54 -6.47
C TRP A 116 -2.20 6.09 -6.21
N ILE A 117 -2.72 6.91 -7.13
CA ILE A 117 -4.05 7.51 -7.01
C ILE A 117 -4.89 7.10 -8.22
N THR A 118 -6.18 6.88 -8.02
CA THR A 118 -7.08 6.58 -9.14
C THR A 118 -7.25 7.78 -10.09
N LYS A 119 -7.49 7.47 -11.36
CA LYS A 119 -7.77 8.47 -12.41
C LYS A 119 -9.11 9.16 -12.17
N SER A 120 -9.27 10.36 -12.70
CA SER A 120 -10.60 10.98 -12.83
C SER A 120 -11.51 10.11 -13.69
N GLY A 121 -12.75 9.89 -13.25
CA GLY A 121 -13.72 9.07 -13.97
C GLY A 121 -13.47 7.56 -13.92
N TRP A 122 -12.61 7.08 -13.02
CA TRP A 122 -12.47 5.65 -12.77
C TRP A 122 -13.80 5.02 -12.32
N ASP A 123 -14.01 3.74 -12.66
CA ASP A 123 -15.20 2.99 -12.26
C ASP A 123 -15.09 2.57 -10.79
N ALA A 124 -15.70 3.34 -9.90
CA ALA A 124 -15.71 3.08 -8.46
C ALA A 124 -16.60 1.90 -8.04
N ASP A 125 -17.49 1.43 -8.91
CA ASP A 125 -18.41 0.32 -8.65
C ASP A 125 -17.79 -1.03 -9.01
N ALA A 126 -16.61 -1.03 -9.63
CA ALA A 126 -15.80 -2.22 -9.93
C ALA A 126 -14.72 -2.47 -8.86
N GLN A 127 -14.25 -3.72 -8.80
CA GLN A 127 -13.10 -4.06 -7.96
C GLN A 127 -11.84 -3.33 -8.45
N LEU A 128 -10.88 -3.11 -7.55
CA LEU A 128 -9.65 -2.40 -7.88
C LEU A 128 -8.82 -3.13 -8.94
N ALA A 129 -8.46 -2.42 -10.01
CA ALA A 129 -7.69 -2.91 -11.14
C ALA A 129 -6.65 -1.86 -11.58
N ARG A 130 -5.52 -2.31 -12.15
CA ARG A 130 -4.45 -1.44 -12.64
C ARG A 130 -4.95 -0.31 -13.55
N ALA A 131 -5.91 -0.60 -14.42
CA ALA A 131 -6.46 0.37 -15.37
C ALA A 131 -7.09 1.62 -14.71
N GLN A 132 -7.52 1.50 -13.44
CA GLN A 132 -8.13 2.59 -12.67
C GLN A 132 -7.10 3.54 -12.04
N PHE A 133 -5.83 3.14 -11.90
CA PHE A 133 -4.76 3.96 -11.32
C PHE A 133 -4.00 4.75 -12.37
N GLU A 134 -3.58 5.97 -12.03
CA GLU A 134 -2.64 6.74 -12.87
C GLU A 134 -1.40 5.91 -13.21
N SER A 135 -0.86 6.09 -14.42
CA SER A 135 0.30 5.31 -14.89
C SER A 135 1.59 5.66 -14.14
N GLU A 136 1.64 6.86 -13.56
CA GLU A 136 2.73 7.32 -12.72
C GLU A 136 2.27 7.40 -11.27
N PRO A 137 3.14 7.04 -10.30
CA PRO A 137 2.81 7.19 -8.90
C PRO A 137 2.70 8.67 -8.52
N LEU A 138 1.76 8.99 -7.64
CA LEU A 138 1.59 10.32 -7.06
C LEU A 138 2.84 10.74 -6.28
N LYS A 139 3.48 9.80 -5.58
CA LYS A 139 4.70 10.04 -4.80
C LYS A 139 5.49 8.75 -4.58
N ILE A 140 6.81 8.85 -4.62
CA ILE A 140 7.75 7.80 -4.22
C ILE A 140 8.67 8.36 -3.14
N TYR A 141 8.90 7.58 -2.08
CA TYR A 141 9.97 7.78 -1.11
C TYR A 141 10.94 6.61 -1.25
N LEU A 142 12.16 6.88 -1.71
CA LEU A 142 13.17 5.87 -2.04
C LEU A 142 14.32 5.93 -1.05
N ASN A 143 14.60 4.82 -0.38
CA ASN A 143 15.85 4.63 0.35
C ASN A 143 16.96 4.25 -0.64
N THR A 144 18.14 4.82 -0.47
CA THR A 144 19.24 4.70 -1.44
C THR A 144 20.38 3.78 -1.00
N TYR A 145 20.42 3.35 0.27
CA TYR A 145 21.47 2.47 0.76
C TYR A 145 21.46 1.11 0.05
N GLN A 146 22.64 0.67 -0.36
CA GLN A 146 22.88 -0.57 -1.09
C GLN A 146 24.28 -1.12 -0.74
N PRO A 147 24.49 -2.45 -0.81
CA PRO A 147 23.46 -3.49 -0.96
C PRO A 147 22.66 -3.68 0.33
N TYR A 148 21.51 -4.35 0.27
CA TYR A 148 20.65 -4.56 1.46
C TYR A 148 21.32 -5.40 2.57
N TRP A 149 22.45 -6.06 2.30
CA TRP A 149 23.26 -6.79 3.29
C TRP A 149 24.52 -6.02 3.75
N GLY A 150 24.67 -4.76 3.34
CA GLY A 150 25.77 -3.92 3.76
C GLY A 150 25.83 -3.72 5.29
N PRO A 151 26.99 -3.31 5.83
CA PRO A 151 27.22 -3.21 7.27
C PRO A 151 26.25 -2.27 8.00
N ASP A 152 25.77 -1.22 7.32
CA ASP A 152 24.85 -0.23 7.88
C ASP A 152 23.40 -0.46 7.44
N ALA A 153 23.10 -1.54 6.70
CA ALA A 153 21.79 -1.76 6.10
C ALA A 153 20.64 -1.73 7.10
N ASN A 154 20.84 -2.22 8.32
CA ASN A 154 19.81 -2.17 9.34
C ASN A 154 19.48 -0.73 9.74
N ARG A 155 20.48 0.13 9.92
CA ARG A 155 20.27 1.54 10.28
C ARG A 155 19.67 2.34 9.11
N GLU A 156 20.10 2.04 7.89
CA GLU A 156 19.75 2.85 6.72
C GLU A 156 18.45 2.43 6.03
N LEU A 157 18.03 1.17 6.17
CA LEU A 157 16.86 0.63 5.46
C LEU A 157 15.70 0.24 6.38
N ILE A 158 15.93 -0.01 7.68
CA ILE A 158 14.86 -0.37 8.61
C ILE A 158 14.36 0.91 9.29
N PRO A 159 13.06 1.22 9.23
CA PRO A 159 12.50 2.34 10.00
C PRO A 159 12.75 2.17 11.51
N ASP A 160 13.32 3.20 12.15
CA ASP A 160 13.56 3.24 13.60
C ASP A 160 12.30 3.58 14.43
N GLY A 161 11.17 3.84 13.76
CA GLY A 161 9.90 4.21 14.37
C GLY A 161 8.80 4.36 13.31
N ASP A 162 7.75 5.10 13.63
CA ASP A 162 6.70 5.42 12.66
C ASP A 162 7.29 6.20 11.47
N THR A 163 6.91 5.83 10.26
CA THR A 163 7.29 6.56 9.04
C THR A 163 6.19 7.55 8.69
N VAL A 164 6.53 8.83 8.62
CA VAL A 164 5.62 9.91 8.27
C VAL A 164 5.97 10.47 6.90
N HIS A 165 4.99 10.48 6.01
CA HIS A 165 5.09 11.07 4.67
C HIS A 165 4.02 12.14 4.49
N GLU A 166 4.34 13.17 3.72
CA GLU A 166 3.38 14.20 3.32
C GLU A 166 3.25 14.22 1.79
N LEU A 167 2.03 14.24 1.30
CA LEU A 167 1.75 14.27 -0.14
C LEU A 167 0.65 15.28 -0.43
N ASN A 168 0.81 16.05 -1.51
CA ASN A 168 -0.24 16.95 -1.97
C ASN A 168 -1.19 16.17 -2.88
N LEU A 169 -2.48 16.16 -2.55
CA LEU A 169 -3.48 15.47 -3.34
C LEU A 169 -3.71 16.21 -4.67
N PRO A 170 -3.83 15.47 -5.80
CA PRO A 170 -4.08 16.09 -7.09
C PRO A 170 -5.53 16.59 -7.18
N ASP A 171 -5.83 17.30 -8.28
CA ASP A 171 -7.20 17.72 -8.58
C ASP A 171 -8.08 16.50 -8.90
N ARG A 172 -9.11 16.31 -8.08
CA ARG A 172 -10.10 15.21 -8.13
C ARG A 172 -11.45 15.67 -7.60
N THR A 173 -12.49 14.87 -7.84
CA THR A 173 -13.84 15.09 -7.30
C THR A 173 -14.50 13.75 -7.03
N GLY A 174 -15.21 13.63 -5.90
CA GLY A 174 -15.90 12.40 -5.52
C GLY A 174 -14.95 11.34 -4.98
N TYR A 175 -15.37 10.08 -5.07
CA TYR A 175 -14.65 8.95 -4.48
C TYR A 175 -13.40 8.59 -5.29
N HIS A 176 -12.26 8.52 -4.61
CA HIS A 176 -10.98 8.07 -5.13
C HIS A 176 -10.27 7.15 -4.15
N VAL A 177 -9.37 6.32 -4.67
CA VAL A 177 -8.54 5.42 -3.88
C VAL A 177 -7.09 5.83 -3.98
N LEU A 178 -6.46 6.05 -2.83
CA LEU A 178 -5.01 6.14 -2.69
C LEU A 178 -4.49 4.76 -2.26
N LEU A 179 -3.76 4.11 -3.15
CA LEU A 179 -3.07 2.85 -2.88
C LEU A 179 -1.64 3.16 -2.41
N ALA A 180 -1.26 2.62 -1.26
CA ALA A 180 0.09 2.71 -0.74
C ALA A 180 0.74 1.32 -0.75
N ALA A 181 1.92 1.22 -1.34
CA ALA A 181 2.74 0.02 -1.37
C ALA A 181 4.07 0.28 -0.66
N TRP A 182 4.47 -0.63 0.22
CA TRP A 182 5.73 -0.61 0.94
C TRP A 182 6.59 -1.80 0.49
N ASP A 183 7.61 -1.53 -0.34
CA ASP A 183 8.51 -2.55 -0.90
C ASP A 183 9.61 -2.95 0.09
N VAL A 184 9.74 -4.26 0.33
CA VAL A 184 10.80 -4.83 1.16
C VAL A 184 12.00 -5.20 0.27
N ALA A 185 13.18 -4.70 0.61
CA ALA A 185 14.40 -4.84 -0.19
C ALA A 185 14.89 -6.30 -0.24
N ASP A 186 14.84 -7.00 0.90
CA ASP A 186 15.40 -8.34 1.10
C ASP A 186 14.37 -9.47 1.02
N THR A 187 13.16 -9.18 0.53
CA THR A 187 12.14 -10.18 0.19
C THR A 187 11.52 -9.90 -1.17
N GLN A 188 10.68 -10.82 -1.63
CA GLN A 188 9.96 -10.71 -2.89
C GLN A 188 8.68 -9.83 -2.80
N ASN A 189 8.38 -9.29 -1.62
CA ASN A 189 7.04 -8.79 -1.27
C ASN A 189 7.00 -7.29 -0.95
N ALA A 190 5.79 -6.76 -1.00
CA ALA A 190 5.39 -5.46 -0.52
C ALA A 190 4.15 -5.57 0.38
N PHE A 191 3.97 -4.60 1.28
CA PHE A 191 2.75 -4.43 2.06
C PHE A 191 1.84 -3.41 1.39
N TYR A 192 0.58 -3.78 1.20
CA TYR A 192 -0.43 -2.97 0.52
C TYR A 192 -1.43 -2.39 1.51
N GLN A 193 -1.73 -1.10 1.39
CA GLN A 193 -2.75 -0.42 2.19
C GLN A 193 -3.59 0.48 1.28
N VAL A 194 -4.91 0.39 1.42
CA VAL A 194 -5.88 1.20 0.66
C VAL A 194 -6.42 2.29 1.56
N ILE A 195 -6.40 3.54 1.09
CA ILE A 195 -7.04 4.69 1.75
C ILE A 195 -8.14 5.19 0.82
N ASP A 196 -9.37 5.15 1.32
CA ASP A 196 -10.57 5.60 0.62
C ASP A 196 -10.79 7.10 0.87
N LEU A 197 -10.88 7.90 -0.20
CA LEU A 197 -10.94 9.36 -0.16
C LEU A 197 -12.21 9.87 -0.84
N ASN A 198 -12.86 10.88 -0.27
CA ASN A 198 -13.96 11.59 -0.92
C ASN A 198 -13.58 13.07 -1.10
N PHE A 199 -13.30 13.45 -2.34
CA PHE A 199 -12.93 14.80 -2.73
C PHE A 199 -14.17 15.68 -2.86
N ALA A 200 -14.11 16.86 -2.24
CA ALA A 200 -15.11 17.92 -2.38
C ALA A 200 -15.13 18.52 -3.80
#